data_AF-A0A7I4BG77-F1
#
_entry.id   AF-A0A7I4BG77-F1
#
_cell.length_a   1.000
_cell.length_b   1.000
_cell.length_c   1.000
_cell.angle_alpha   90.00
_cell.angle_beta   90.00
_cell.angle_gamma   90.00
#
_symmetry.space_group_name_H-M   'P 1'
#
loop_
_entity.id
_entity.type
_entity.pdbx_description
1 polymer ?
#
loop_
_entity_poly.entity_id
_entity_poly.type
_entity_poly.pdbx_seq_one_letter_code
_entity_poly.pdbx_strand_id
1 'polypeptide(L)'
;MVLRTRYMLASIPSKEHYSVVSYFVTFNEFEEGSVWDRFLKGDDVFKNNRLKLIANISEGPWIVKTAVGEQAICILGRSLTCRYLQGSNFIEVDVDIGSSIVANAIVHLAIGYITTLTVDLAFLLEGQMESELPEQILGTIRLKKLDLAAAVSVELTPEGATPTITEGTSFQSRLWRSFGQGLSTLMQPAGPAGQIKQDGEAK
;
A
#
# COMPACT_ATOMS: atom_id res chain seq x y z
N MET A 1 4.50 9.77 16.32
CA MET A 1 4.52 10.01 14.87
C MET A 1 3.25 9.47 14.24
N VAL A 2 2.57 10.28 13.44
CA VAL A 2 1.50 9.81 12.55
C VAL A 2 2.13 9.56 11.19
N LEU A 3 1.99 8.36 10.63
CA LEU A 3 2.40 8.10 9.26
C LEU A 3 1.14 7.98 8.42
N ARG A 4 0.95 8.91 7.49
CA ARG A 4 -0.14 8.88 6.54
C ARG A 4 0.43 8.47 5.19
N THR A 5 0.06 7.29 4.70
CA THR A 5 0.40 6.87 3.34
C THR A 5 -0.82 7.11 2.45
N ARG A 6 -0.74 8.10 1.56
CA ARG A 6 -1.77 8.36 0.55
C ARG A 6 -1.46 7.58 -0.71
N TYR A 7 -2.45 6.86 -1.22
CA TYR A 7 -2.39 6.23 -2.53
C TYR A 7 -3.25 7.01 -3.52
N MET A 8 -2.63 7.44 -4.62
CA MET A 8 -3.37 7.76 -5.84
C MET A 8 -3.44 6.51 -6.70
N LEU A 9 -4.64 5.96 -6.89
CA LEU A 9 -4.91 5.01 -7.96
C LEU A 9 -4.87 5.75 -9.29
N ALA A 10 -3.69 5.93 -9.87
CA ALA A 10 -3.61 6.39 -11.25
C ALA A 10 -3.82 5.21 -12.22
N SER A 11 -5.01 5.21 -12.84
CA SER A 11 -5.33 4.62 -14.16
C SER A 11 -6.16 3.32 -14.22
N ILE A 12 -7.38 3.37 -13.66
CA ILE A 12 -8.64 2.75 -14.16
C ILE A 12 -9.75 3.73 -13.71
N PRO A 13 -10.92 3.95 -14.37
CA PRO A 13 -11.89 4.97 -13.94
C PRO A 13 -12.61 4.55 -12.65
N SER A 14 -11.88 4.53 -11.54
CA SER A 14 -12.37 4.53 -10.18
C SER A 14 -11.90 5.84 -9.56
N LYS A 15 -12.86 6.65 -9.09
CA LYS A 15 -12.60 7.93 -8.41
C LYS A 15 -12.20 7.74 -6.93
N GLU A 16 -11.89 6.52 -6.51
CA GLU A 16 -11.66 6.18 -5.10
C GLU A 16 -10.16 6.21 -4.77
N HIS A 17 -9.78 7.04 -3.80
CA HIS A 17 -8.43 7.11 -3.26
C HIS A 17 -8.37 6.32 -1.95
N TYR A 18 -7.55 5.27 -1.91
CA TYR A 18 -7.29 4.55 -0.67
C TYR A 18 -6.14 5.24 0.08
N SER A 19 -6.23 5.28 1.40
CA SER A 19 -5.16 5.77 2.26
C SER A 19 -5.01 4.83 3.44
N VAL A 20 -3.77 4.54 3.81
CA VAL A 20 -3.46 3.79 5.02
C VAL A 20 -2.86 4.79 6.00
N VAL A 21 -3.50 4.95 7.16
CA VAL A 21 -3.03 5.83 8.24
C VAL A 21 -2.59 4.97 9.40
N SER A 22 -1.34 5.10 9.80
CA SER A 22 -0.73 4.34 10.89
C SER A 22 -0.25 5.29 11.98
N TYR A 23 -0.62 5.01 13.23
CA TYR A 23 -0.25 5.81 14.39
C TYR A 23 0.81 5.08 15.19
N PHE A 24 1.96 5.71 15.37
CA PHE A 24 3.05 5.19 16.19
C PHE A 24 3.29 6.13 17.36
N VAL A 25 3.08 5.61 18.57
CA VAL A 25 3.25 6.37 19.81
C VAL A 25 4.52 5.90 20.48
N THR A 26 5.32 6.87 20.90
CA THR A 26 6.50 6.66 21.76
C THR A 26 6.27 7.44 23.05
N PHE A 27 6.71 6.87 24.17
CA PHE A 27 6.64 7.49 25.49
C PHE A 27 8.01 7.90 26.01
N ASN A 28 9.07 7.58 25.26
CA ASN A 28 10.43 7.85 25.66
C ASN A 28 10.85 9.23 25.15
N GLU A 29 11.54 9.98 26.01
CA GLU A 29 12.26 11.17 25.59
C GLU A 29 13.47 10.77 24.73
N PHE A 30 13.78 11.59 23.74
CA PHE A 30 14.92 11.38 22.87
C PHE A 30 16.13 12.13 23.39
N GLU A 31 17.29 11.47 23.40
CA GLU A 31 18.55 12.13 23.77
C GLU A 31 18.86 13.28 22.81
N GLU A 32 19.33 14.40 23.35
CA GLU A 32 19.71 15.56 22.55
C GLU A 32 20.83 15.20 21.57
N GLY A 33 20.70 15.61 20.31
CA GLY A 33 21.64 15.25 19.24
C GLY A 33 21.50 13.85 18.67
N SER A 34 20.62 13.00 19.23
CA SER A 34 20.27 11.70 18.63
C SER A 34 19.73 11.86 17.21
N VAL A 35 19.69 10.75 16.46
CA VAL A 35 19.08 10.74 15.10
C VAL A 35 17.62 11.19 15.16
N TRP A 36 16.90 10.81 16.23
CA TRP A 36 15.53 11.25 16.50
C TRP A 36 15.42 12.75 16.69
N ASP A 37 16.23 13.30 17.59
CA ASP A 37 16.24 14.73 17.88
C ASP A 37 16.56 15.55 16.63
N ARG A 38 17.57 15.13 15.87
CA ARG A 38 17.94 15.75 14.58
C ARG A 38 16.87 15.58 13.52
N PHE A 39 16.15 14.46 13.47
CA PHE A 39 15.07 14.24 12.52
C PHE A 39 13.87 15.16 12.80
N LEU A 40 13.50 15.32 14.08
CA LEU A 40 12.39 16.18 14.49
C LEU A 40 12.70 17.66 14.31
N LYS A 41 13.93 18.09 14.60
CA LYS A 41 14.39 19.49 14.45
C LYS A 41 14.87 19.84 13.04
N GLY A 42 15.22 18.83 12.24
CA GLY A 42 15.85 18.99 10.93
C GLY A 42 14.90 19.49 9.85
N ASP A 43 15.48 19.91 8.73
CA ASP A 43 14.72 20.29 7.53
C ASP A 43 14.22 19.06 6.76
N ASP A 44 13.40 19.29 5.74
CA ASP A 44 12.84 18.21 4.94
C ASP A 44 13.90 17.48 4.11
N VAL A 45 15.02 18.13 3.79
CA VAL A 45 16.16 17.48 3.12
C VAL A 45 16.77 16.41 4.02
N PHE A 46 16.99 16.70 5.30
CA PHE A 46 17.46 15.73 6.26
C PHE A 46 16.45 14.60 6.44
N LYS A 47 15.18 14.92 6.66
CA LYS A 47 14.12 13.91 6.85
C LYS A 47 14.00 12.97 5.65
N ASN A 48 14.02 13.52 4.43
CA ASN A 48 13.94 12.76 3.18
C ASN A 48 15.13 11.82 2.97
N ASN A 49 16.28 12.13 3.56
CA ASN A 49 17.48 11.29 3.49
C ASN A 49 17.62 10.33 4.67
N ARG A 50 16.66 10.28 5.59
CA ARG A 50 16.72 9.44 6.80
C ARG A 50 15.56 8.48 6.90
N LEU A 51 14.37 8.85 6.44
CA LEU A 51 13.21 7.97 6.57
C LEU A 51 13.31 6.78 5.60
N LYS A 52 13.43 5.58 6.16
CA LYS A 52 13.61 4.31 5.46
C LYS A 52 12.39 3.42 5.67
N LEU A 53 12.03 2.69 4.62
CA LEU A 53 11.00 1.67 4.61
C LEU A 53 11.66 0.32 4.29
N ILE A 54 11.28 -0.70 5.05
CA ILE A 54 11.52 -2.10 4.72
C ILE A 54 10.16 -2.77 4.52
N ALA A 55 9.99 -3.45 3.40
CA ALA A 55 8.79 -4.19 3.02
C ALA A 55 9.10 -5.67 2.86
N ASN A 56 8.21 -6.52 3.35
CA ASN A 56 8.30 -7.97 3.21
C ASN A 56 6.93 -8.56 2.89
N ILE A 57 6.86 -9.47 1.92
CA ILE A 57 5.63 -10.18 1.57
C ILE A 57 5.66 -11.57 2.21
N SER A 58 5.03 -11.70 3.37
CA SER A 58 5.00 -12.96 4.10
C SER A 58 4.12 -14.00 3.41
N GLU A 59 2.94 -13.59 2.94
CA GLU A 59 1.98 -14.45 2.21
C GLU A 59 1.55 -13.76 0.92
N GLY A 60 1.54 -14.49 -0.21
CA GLY A 60 1.05 -13.96 -1.47
C GLY A 60 1.65 -14.62 -2.70
N PRO A 61 1.13 -14.29 -3.90
CA PRO A 61 1.64 -14.80 -5.17
C PRO A 61 3.09 -14.41 -5.41
N TRP A 62 3.85 -15.30 -6.06
CA TRP A 62 5.28 -15.09 -6.34
C TRP A 62 5.52 -13.80 -7.15
N ILE A 63 4.63 -13.43 -8.07
CA ILE A 63 4.74 -12.21 -8.88
C ILE A 63 4.76 -10.94 -8.02
N VAL A 64 3.94 -10.90 -6.95
CA VAL A 64 3.91 -9.77 -6.01
C VAL A 64 5.16 -9.77 -5.14
N LYS A 65 5.60 -10.96 -4.69
CA LYS A 65 6.85 -11.12 -3.93
C LYS A 65 8.06 -10.61 -4.70
N THR A 66 8.17 -10.93 -5.99
CA THR A 66 9.26 -10.47 -6.84
C THR A 66 9.21 -8.97 -7.05
N ALA A 67 8.04 -8.41 -7.40
CA ALA A 67 7.89 -6.97 -7.63
C ALA A 67 8.22 -6.13 -6.39
N VAL A 68 7.77 -6.56 -5.21
CA VAL A 68 8.11 -5.88 -3.94
C VAL A 68 9.56 -6.17 -3.53
N GLY A 69 10.07 -7.37 -3.79
CA GLY A 69 11.43 -7.79 -3.45
C GLY A 69 12.52 -6.89 -4.03
N GLU A 70 12.37 -6.45 -5.29
CA GLU A 70 13.31 -5.53 -5.95
C GLU A 70 13.39 -4.16 -5.26
N GLN A 71 12.31 -3.75 -4.58
CA GLN A 71 12.20 -2.47 -3.85
C GLN A 71 11.91 -2.70 -2.36
N ALA A 72 12.37 -3.82 -1.82
CA ALA A 72 12.04 -4.23 -0.45
C ALA A 72 12.64 -3.30 0.61
N ILE A 73 13.68 -2.54 0.27
CA ILE A 73 14.30 -1.56 1.16
C ILE A 73 14.49 -0.27 0.37
N CYS A 74 13.94 0.83 0.84
CA CYS A 74 14.11 2.14 0.19
C CYS A 74 14.14 3.29 1.19
N ILE A 75 14.81 4.38 0.81
CA ILE A 75 14.72 5.66 1.51
C ILE A 75 13.54 6.41 0.92
N LEU A 76 12.47 6.57 1.70
CA LEU A 76 11.18 7.04 1.20
C LEU A 76 11.30 8.40 0.52
N GLY A 77 11.95 9.37 1.16
CA GLY A 77 12.10 10.72 0.60
C GLY A 77 12.99 10.82 -0.64
N ARG A 78 13.71 9.74 -1.01
CA ARG A 78 14.44 9.66 -2.29
C ARG A 78 13.62 9.02 -3.39
N SER A 79 12.76 8.06 -3.03
CA SER A 79 11.94 7.31 -3.99
C SER A 79 10.57 7.95 -4.22
N LEU A 80 10.08 8.74 -3.27
CA LEU A 80 8.71 9.23 -3.18
C LEU A 80 8.67 10.66 -2.64
N THR A 81 7.67 11.42 -3.05
CA THR A 81 7.39 12.73 -2.46
C THR A 81 6.82 12.52 -1.07
N CYS A 82 7.54 13.03 -0.07
CA CYS A 82 7.14 13.02 1.33
C CYS A 82 6.90 14.46 1.80
N ARG A 83 5.79 14.69 2.49
CA ARG A 83 5.47 15.97 3.13
C ARG A 83 5.37 15.79 4.63
N TYR A 84 6.00 16.69 5.37
CA TYR A 84 6.08 16.62 6.82
C TYR A 84 5.25 17.73 7.44
N LEU A 85 4.44 17.39 8.45
CA LEU A 85 3.69 18.35 9.25
C LEU A 85 4.06 18.12 10.72
N GLN A 86 4.68 19.11 11.35
CA GLN A 86 5.08 19.05 12.75
C GLN A 86 4.02 19.77 13.59
N GLY A 87 3.38 19.02 14.49
CA GLY A 87 2.54 19.55 15.56
C GLY A 87 3.30 19.66 16.88
N SER A 88 2.61 20.08 17.94
CA SER A 88 3.19 20.26 19.28
C SER A 88 3.71 18.95 19.90
N ASN A 89 3.07 17.82 19.61
CA ASN A 89 3.39 16.51 20.17
C ASN A 89 3.39 15.39 19.11
N PHE A 90 3.37 15.73 17.82
CA PHE A 90 3.41 14.75 16.75
C PHE A 90 4.13 15.30 15.52
N ILE A 91 4.62 14.37 14.71
CA ILE A 91 5.00 14.64 13.32
C ILE A 91 4.13 13.74 12.45
N GLU A 92 3.49 14.31 11.44
CA GLU A 92 2.82 13.59 10.37
C GLU A 92 3.74 13.52 9.15
N VAL A 93 3.93 12.32 8.61
CA VAL A 93 4.59 12.14 7.32
C VAL A 93 3.58 11.64 6.32
N ASP A 94 3.36 12.44 5.28
CA ASP A 94 2.46 12.15 4.18
C ASP A 94 3.26 11.67 2.97
N VAL A 95 3.12 10.40 2.62
CA VAL A 95 3.87 9.75 1.54
C VAL A 95 2.96 9.61 0.31
N ASP A 96 3.32 10.26 -0.79
CA ASP A 96 2.59 10.18 -2.06
C ASP A 96 3.17 9.07 -2.93
N ILE A 97 2.51 7.92 -2.97
CA ILE A 97 2.92 6.79 -3.82
C ILE A 97 2.80 7.10 -5.31
N GLY A 98 1.85 7.98 -5.68
CA GLY A 98 1.61 8.37 -7.06
C GLY A 98 2.77 9.16 -7.67
N SER A 99 3.66 9.71 -6.85
CA SER A 99 4.83 10.45 -7.32
C SER A 99 5.91 9.55 -7.96
N SER A 100 5.79 8.22 -7.85
CA SER A 100 6.71 7.26 -8.45
C SER A 100 5.99 6.26 -9.32
N ILE A 101 6.39 6.20 -10.60
CA ILE A 101 5.85 5.25 -11.57
C ILE A 101 6.04 3.81 -11.08
N VAL A 102 7.23 3.50 -10.53
CA VAL A 102 7.58 2.15 -10.05
C VAL A 102 6.75 1.79 -8.83
N ALA A 103 6.69 2.66 -7.82
CA ALA A 103 5.93 2.38 -6.61
C ALA A 103 4.42 2.26 -6.90
N ASN A 104 3.90 3.13 -7.75
CA ASN A 104 2.51 3.09 -8.19
C ASN A 104 2.19 1.76 -8.91
N ALA A 105 3.08 1.27 -9.78
CA ALA A 105 2.91 -0.01 -10.46
C ALA A 105 2.92 -1.21 -9.49
N ILE A 106 3.85 -1.22 -8.53
CA ILE A 106 3.93 -2.28 -7.50
C ILE A 106 2.64 -2.32 -6.67
N VAL A 107 2.12 -1.16 -6.27
CA VAL A 107 0.88 -1.08 -5.49
C VAL A 107 -0.33 -1.52 -6.30
N HIS A 108 -0.46 -1.09 -7.55
CA HIS A 108 -1.56 -1.55 -8.42
C HIS A 108 -1.55 -3.07 -8.57
N LEU A 109 -0.36 -3.67 -8.74
CA LEU A 109 -0.21 -5.12 -8.77
C LEU A 109 -0.66 -5.74 -7.44
N ALA A 110 -0.21 -5.21 -6.30
CA ALA A 110 -0.55 -5.72 -4.98
C ALA A 110 -2.06 -5.65 -4.69
N ILE A 111 -2.74 -4.58 -5.13
CA ILE A 111 -4.18 -4.38 -4.97
C ILE A 111 -4.97 -5.51 -5.63
N GLY A 112 -4.53 -5.98 -6.80
CA GLY A 112 -5.16 -7.13 -7.48
C GLY A 112 -5.16 -8.43 -6.66
N TYR A 113 -4.30 -8.53 -5.64
CA TYR A 113 -4.16 -9.71 -4.78
C TYR A 113 -4.40 -9.42 -3.29
N ILE A 114 -4.89 -8.22 -2.94
CA ILE A 114 -4.86 -7.69 -1.56
C ILE A 114 -5.60 -8.56 -0.54
N THR A 115 -6.65 -9.26 -0.95
CA THR A 115 -7.44 -10.18 -0.11
C THR A 115 -6.72 -11.49 0.21
N THR A 116 -5.63 -11.79 -0.49
CA THR A 116 -4.78 -12.99 -0.31
C THR A 116 -3.36 -12.64 0.13
N LEU A 117 -3.03 -11.36 0.16
CA LEU A 117 -1.71 -10.83 0.44
C LEU A 117 -1.53 -10.57 1.94
N THR A 118 -0.35 -10.88 2.48
CA THR A 118 0.10 -10.37 3.76
C THR A 118 1.41 -9.64 3.58
N VAL A 119 1.43 -8.36 3.93
CA VAL A 119 2.58 -7.46 3.80
C VAL A 119 2.99 -6.97 5.17
N ASP A 120 4.28 -7.07 5.46
CA ASP A 120 4.93 -6.45 6.60
C ASP A 120 5.68 -5.21 6.14
N LEU A 121 5.43 -4.08 6.80
CA LEU A 121 6.13 -2.84 6.56
C LEU A 121 6.77 -2.40 7.87
N ALA A 122 8.05 -2.04 7.83
CA ALA A 122 8.78 -1.44 8.93
C ALA A 122 9.30 -0.07 8.51
N PHE A 123 8.96 0.94 9.30
CA PHE A 123 9.45 2.30 9.13
C PHE A 123 10.56 2.53 10.14
N LEU A 124 11.62 3.22 9.73
CA LEU A 124 12.80 3.42 10.55
C LEU A 124 13.59 4.64 10.08
N LEU A 125 14.42 5.17 10.96
CA LEU A 125 15.44 6.15 10.59
C LEU A 125 16.74 5.42 10.25
N GLU A 126 17.24 5.65 9.06
CA GLU A 126 18.53 5.14 8.58
C GLU A 126 19.67 5.79 9.36
N GLY A 127 20.49 4.94 9.99
CA GLY A 127 21.78 5.34 10.53
C GLY A 127 22.82 5.38 9.41
N GLN A 128 23.42 6.54 9.18
CA GLN A 128 24.44 6.76 8.15
C GLN A 128 25.85 6.85 8.72
N MET A 129 25.99 6.86 10.06
CA MET A 129 27.26 6.79 10.77
C MET A 129 27.25 5.62 11.75
N GLU A 130 28.42 5.10 12.10
CA GLU A 130 28.55 3.97 13.04
C GLU A 130 27.94 4.28 14.41
N SER A 131 28.05 5.52 14.87
CA SER A 131 27.42 6.00 16.11
C SER A 131 25.89 6.08 16.06
N GLU A 132 25.30 6.01 14.86
CA GLU A 132 23.85 6.03 14.65
C GLU A 132 23.26 4.61 14.59
N LEU A 133 24.10 3.57 14.67
CA LEU A 133 23.67 2.18 14.65
C LEU A 133 23.37 1.65 16.07
N PRO A 134 22.37 0.75 16.21
CA PRO A 134 21.51 0.21 15.16
C PRO A 134 20.47 1.23 14.65
N GLU A 135 19.95 0.99 13.44
CA GLU A 135 18.89 1.81 12.86
C GLU A 135 17.66 1.88 13.79
N GLN A 136 17.03 3.05 13.85
CA GLN A 136 16.00 3.33 14.84
C GLN A 136 14.61 3.05 14.27
N ILE A 137 13.97 1.96 14.70
CA ILE A 137 12.63 1.57 14.25
C ILE A 137 11.59 2.55 14.81
N LEU A 138 10.79 3.10 13.91
CA LEU A 138 9.62 3.92 14.21
C LEU A 138 8.43 3.09 14.63
N GLY A 139 8.23 2.00 13.89
CA GLY A 139 7.11 1.11 14.07
C GLY A 139 6.96 0.20 12.86
N THR A 140 6.15 -0.82 13.07
CA THR A 140 5.87 -1.84 12.06
C THR A 140 4.36 -2.01 11.92
N ILE A 141 3.93 -2.36 10.71
CA ILE A 141 2.54 -2.69 10.42
C ILE A 141 2.48 -3.97 9.60
N ARG A 142 1.49 -4.79 9.89
CA ARG A 142 1.14 -5.94 9.07
C ARG A 142 -0.23 -5.69 8.45
N LEU A 143 -0.27 -5.65 7.13
CA LEU A 143 -1.49 -5.62 6.34
C LEU A 143 -1.81 -7.05 5.94
N LYS A 144 -2.85 -7.65 6.51
CA LYS A 144 -3.22 -9.05 6.28
C LYS A 144 -4.56 -9.13 5.57
N LYS A 145 -4.56 -9.68 4.35
CA LYS A 145 -5.75 -10.05 3.59
C LYS A 145 -6.81 -8.95 3.62
N LEU A 146 -6.40 -7.72 3.30
CA LEU A 146 -7.28 -6.56 3.45
C LEU A 146 -8.47 -6.67 2.50
N ASP A 147 -9.64 -6.31 3.00
CA ASP A 147 -10.83 -6.11 2.20
C ASP A 147 -11.02 -4.61 1.94
N LEU A 148 -10.77 -4.17 0.72
CA LEU A 148 -10.93 -2.76 0.35
C LEU A 148 -12.40 -2.33 0.33
N ALA A 149 -13.36 -3.25 0.20
CA ALA A 149 -14.78 -2.93 0.26
C ALA A 149 -15.22 -2.52 1.68
N ALA A 150 -14.45 -2.88 2.71
CA ALA A 150 -14.67 -2.48 4.09
C ALA A 150 -14.06 -1.10 4.42
N ALA A 151 -13.45 -0.41 3.45
CA ALA A 151 -12.87 0.91 3.68
C ALA A 151 -13.94 1.95 4.03
N VAL A 152 -13.64 2.81 5.00
CA VAL A 152 -14.54 3.89 5.42
C VAL A 152 -14.17 5.17 4.67
N SER A 153 -15.18 5.82 4.08
CA SER A 153 -15.00 7.15 3.52
C SER A 153 -14.75 8.16 4.64
N VAL A 154 -13.59 8.82 4.61
CA VAL A 154 -13.30 9.92 5.51
C VAL A 154 -13.71 11.22 4.81
N GLU A 155 -14.83 11.80 5.23
CA GLU A 155 -15.18 13.15 4.84
C GLU A 155 -14.29 14.13 5.63
N LEU A 156 -13.44 14.87 4.93
CA LEU A 156 -12.64 15.92 5.54
C LEU A 156 -13.55 17.11 5.79
N THR A 157 -14.18 17.17 6.96
CA THR A 157 -14.91 18.38 7.38
C THR A 157 -13.94 19.56 7.41
N PRO A 158 -14.21 20.66 6.69
CA PRO A 158 -13.46 21.91 6.88
C PRO A 158 -13.59 22.34 8.34
N GLU A 159 -12.49 22.73 8.99
CA GLU A 159 -12.50 23.19 10.38
C GLU A 159 -13.59 24.26 10.59
N GLY A 160 -14.62 23.91 11.38
CA GLY A 160 -15.71 24.83 11.74
C GLY A 160 -17.14 24.26 11.74
N ALA A 161 -17.38 23.04 11.25
CA ALA A 161 -18.71 22.43 11.26
C ALA A 161 -18.83 21.31 12.31
N THR A 162 -19.84 21.42 13.17
CA THR A 162 -20.24 20.40 14.17
C THR A 162 -20.48 19.04 13.49
N PRO A 163 -19.91 17.93 13.99
CA PRO A 163 -20.03 16.64 13.32
C PRO A 163 -21.46 16.11 13.43
N THR A 164 -22.12 15.94 12.29
CA THR A 164 -23.35 15.14 12.18
C THR A 164 -22.96 13.82 11.54
N ILE A 165 -22.96 12.74 12.33
CA ILE A 165 -22.76 11.37 11.82
C ILE A 165 -23.92 11.06 10.88
N THR A 166 -23.64 10.93 9.58
CA THR A 166 -24.64 10.52 8.60
C THR A 166 -24.26 9.13 8.10
N GLU A 167 -25.03 8.11 8.50
CA GLU A 167 -24.95 6.77 7.92
C GLU A 167 -25.44 6.82 6.47
N GLY A 168 -24.49 6.96 5.54
CA GLY A 168 -24.74 7.02 4.10
C GLY A 168 -24.55 5.66 3.43
N THR A 169 -25.66 5.10 2.99
CA THR A 169 -25.87 3.83 2.27
C THR A 169 -24.83 3.45 1.19
N SER A 170 -24.39 2.20 1.29
CA SER A 170 -23.62 1.42 0.32
C SER A 170 -24.15 1.47 -1.12
N PHE A 171 -23.33 1.89 -2.09
CA PHE A 171 -23.64 1.79 -3.53
C PHE A 171 -22.93 0.62 -4.25
N GLN A 172 -22.17 -0.22 -3.54
CA GLN A 172 -21.37 -1.30 -4.13
C GLN A 172 -22.11 -2.65 -4.17
N SER A 173 -23.08 -2.79 -5.08
CA SER A 173 -23.61 -4.13 -5.43
C SER A 173 -23.90 -4.39 -6.90
N ARG A 174 -23.78 -3.39 -7.81
CA ARG A 174 -24.25 -3.55 -9.20
C ARG A 174 -23.18 -3.67 -10.29
N LEU A 175 -21.91 -3.35 -10.03
CA LEU A 175 -20.87 -3.34 -11.07
C LEU A 175 -19.89 -4.54 -11.03
N TRP A 176 -19.83 -5.31 -9.95
CA TRP A 176 -18.86 -6.43 -9.81
C TRP A 176 -19.28 -7.73 -10.52
N ARG A 177 -20.50 -7.83 -11.05
CA ARG A 177 -20.93 -9.04 -11.78
C ARG A 177 -20.33 -9.17 -13.19
N SER A 178 -19.76 -8.10 -13.76
CA SER A 178 -19.39 -8.11 -15.19
C SER A 178 -17.91 -8.41 -15.50
N PHE A 179 -16.99 -8.36 -14.53
CA PHE A 179 -15.57 -8.63 -14.81
C PHE A 179 -15.14 -10.08 -14.51
N GLY A 180 -16.00 -10.88 -13.85
CA GLY A 180 -15.70 -12.27 -13.47
C GLY A 180 -16.13 -13.36 -14.47
N GLN A 181 -16.70 -13.02 -15.63
CA GLN A 181 -17.14 -14.01 -16.63
C GLN A 181 -16.22 -14.13 -17.86
N GLY A 182 -15.20 -13.26 -17.99
CA GLY A 182 -14.38 -13.17 -19.20
C GLY A 182 -13.11 -14.03 -19.25
N LEU A 183 -12.72 -14.67 -18.14
CA LEU A 183 -11.45 -15.41 -18.05
C LEU A 183 -11.60 -16.93 -17.87
N SER A 184 -12.82 -17.45 -17.77
CA SER A 184 -13.08 -18.89 -17.61
C SER A 184 -13.22 -19.68 -18.92
N THR A 185 -13.17 -19.03 -20.09
CA THR A 185 -13.32 -19.72 -21.40
C THR A 185 -11.98 -20.07 -22.06
N LEU A 186 -10.83 -19.76 -21.44
CA LEU A 186 -9.52 -19.91 -22.10
C LEU A 186 -8.54 -20.87 -21.42
N MET A 187 -9.01 -21.93 -20.75
CA MET A 187 -8.16 -23.07 -20.42
C MET A 187 -8.98 -24.38 -20.41
N GLN A 188 -8.99 -25.09 -21.53
CA GLN A 188 -9.22 -26.53 -21.56
C GLN A 188 -8.04 -27.20 -22.28
N PRO A 189 -7.40 -28.23 -21.68
CA PRO A 189 -6.39 -29.01 -22.38
C PRO A 189 -7.06 -29.94 -23.40
N ALA A 190 -6.43 -30.07 -24.57
CA ALA A 190 -6.85 -30.93 -25.67
C ALA A 190 -6.56 -32.43 -25.40
N GLY A 191 -7.50 -33.30 -25.79
CA GLY A 191 -7.37 -34.77 -25.82
C GLY A 191 -8.67 -35.45 -26.33
N PRO A 192 -8.61 -36.66 -26.94
CA PRO A 192 -8.85 -36.76 -28.40
C PRO A 192 -10.00 -37.69 -28.88
N ALA A 193 -10.20 -37.62 -30.22
CA ALA A 193 -10.59 -38.68 -31.18
C ALA A 193 -12.06 -39.17 -31.30
N GLY A 194 -12.71 -38.69 -32.36
CA GLY A 194 -13.14 -39.54 -33.50
C GLY A 194 -14.29 -40.51 -33.29
N GLN A 195 -15.53 -40.06 -33.55
CA GLN A 195 -16.67 -40.97 -33.75
C GLN A 195 -16.84 -41.37 -35.22
N ILE A 196 -17.01 -42.68 -35.38
CA ILE A 196 -17.29 -43.47 -36.58
C ILE A 196 -18.67 -43.07 -37.15
N LYS A 197 -18.76 -42.89 -38.47
CA LYS A 197 -20.03 -42.74 -39.19
C LYS A 197 -20.25 -43.98 -40.06
N GLN A 198 -21.15 -44.86 -39.64
CA GLN A 198 -21.81 -45.83 -40.52
C GLN A 198 -23.01 -45.13 -41.14
N ASP A 199 -23.22 -45.32 -42.44
CA ASP A 199 -24.53 -45.60 -43.03
C ASP A 199 -24.33 -46.19 -44.44
N GLY A 200 -24.92 -47.38 -44.64
CA GLY A 200 -24.95 -48.16 -45.88
C GLY A 200 -25.85 -47.52 -46.95
N GLU A 201 -25.58 -47.70 -48.24
CA GLU A 201 -25.87 -48.86 -49.09
C GLU A 201 -27.05 -48.54 -50.02
N ALA A 202 -26.84 -48.60 -51.33
CA ALA A 202 -27.84 -49.06 -52.29
C ALA A 202 -27.22 -49.36 -53.67
N LYS A 203 -27.23 -50.66 -54.00
CA LYS A 203 -27.37 -51.31 -55.32
C LYS A 203 -26.39 -51.00 -56.45
#